data_AF-A0A6N7FKH9-F1
#
_entry.id   AF-A0A6N7FKH9-F1
#
_cell.length_a   1.000
_cell.length_b   1.000
_cell.length_c   1.000
_cell.angle_alpha   90.00
_cell.angle_beta   90.00
_cell.angle_gamma   90.00
#
_symmetry.space_group_name_H-M   'P 1'
#
loop_
_entity.id
_entity.type
_entity.pdbx_description
1 polymer ?
#
loop_
_entity_poly.entity_id
_entity_poly.type
_entity_poly.pdbx_seq_one_letter_code
_entity_poly.pdbx_strand_id
1 'polypeptide(L)' 'MDRLDHACIGQVLEQAETGRPVQWVDPDTSSQYRVVPTKTFQRDERYCREYTATVTVAGQQQDVHGIACRQPDGAWKLES' A
#
# COMPACT_ATOMS: atom_id res chain seq x y z
N MET A 1 -16.16 1.00 -3.38
CA MET A 1 -14.97 1.57 -2.71
C MET A 1 -14.42 0.46 -1.85
N ASP A 2 -13.64 -0.36 -2.52
CA ASP A 2 -13.70 -1.81 -2.39
C ASP A 2 -12.72 -2.31 -1.34
N ARG A 3 -13.21 -3.23 -0.50
CA ARG A 3 -12.46 -3.85 0.59
C ARG A 3 -11.26 -4.67 0.09
N LEU A 4 -11.22 -4.97 -1.22
CA LEU A 4 -10.15 -5.68 -1.91
C LEU A 4 -8.87 -4.84 -2.03
N ASP A 5 -8.96 -3.52 -2.21
CA ASP A 5 -7.79 -2.65 -2.38
C ASP A 5 -6.92 -2.60 -1.12
N HIS A 6 -7.55 -2.50 0.06
CA HIS A 6 -6.84 -2.45 1.34
C HIS A 6 -6.13 -3.77 1.70
N ALA A 7 -6.71 -4.91 1.32
CA ALA A 7 -6.14 -6.21 1.63
C ALA A 7 -4.84 -6.46 0.84
N CYS A 8 -4.80 -6.10 -0.44
CA CYS A 8 -3.58 -6.22 -1.26
C CYS A 8 -2.48 -5.28 -0.77
N ILE A 9 -2.81 -4.02 -0.42
CA ILE A 9 -1.80 -3.06 0.04
C ILE A 9 -1.13 -3.54 1.32
N GLY A 10 -1.88 -4.06 2.29
CA GLY A 10 -1.30 -4.57 3.54
C GLY A 10 -0.29 -5.71 3.31
N GLN A 11 -0.61 -6.63 2.41
CA GLN A 11 0.26 -7.76 2.06
C GLN A 11 1.50 -7.31 1.27
N VAL A 12 1.33 -6.34 0.38
CA VAL A 12 2.44 -5.72 -0.37
C VAL A 12 3.38 -4.98 0.58
N LEU A 13 2.87 -4.23 1.55
CA LEU A 13 3.68 -3.49 2.52
C LEU A 13 4.44 -4.40 3.49
N GLU A 14 4.01 -5.64 3.67
CA GLU A 14 4.79 -6.64 4.42
C GLU A 14 6.06 -7.06 3.67
N GLN A 15 5.93 -7.29 2.36
CA GLN A 15 7.04 -7.76 1.51
C GLN A 15 7.89 -6.61 0.94
N ALA A 16 7.31 -5.42 0.78
CA ALA A 16 7.98 -4.28 0.18
C ALA A 16 9.05 -3.71 1.12
N GLU A 17 10.26 -3.59 0.61
CA GLU A 17 11.32 -2.80 1.26
C GLU A 17 11.13 -1.31 0.98
N THR A 18 11.63 -0.45 1.87
CA THR A 18 11.56 1.01 1.65
C THR A 18 12.36 1.38 0.41
N GLY A 19 11.76 2.18 -0.48
CA GLY A 19 12.36 2.58 -1.75
C GLY A 19 12.23 1.55 -2.89
N ARG A 20 11.66 0.36 -2.63
CA ARG A 20 11.38 -0.62 -3.69
C ARG A 20 9.92 -0.50 -4.15
N PRO A 21 9.67 -0.12 -5.42
CA PRO A 21 8.32 -0.13 -5.96
C PRO A 21 7.83 -1.56 -6.13
N VAL A 22 6.62 -1.84 -5.66
CA VAL A 22 5.91 -3.09 -5.91
C VAL A 22 4.74 -2.78 -6.83
N GLN A 23 4.62 -3.53 -7.92
CA GLN A 23 3.53 -3.37 -8.87
C GLN A 23 2.86 -4.70 -9.16
N TRP A 24 1.53 -4.69 -9.25
CA TRP A 24 0.74 -5.84 -9.63
C TRP A 24 -0.43 -5.41 -10.50
N VAL A 25 -0.94 -6.35 -11.28
CA VAL A 25 -2.15 -6.17 -12.08
C VAL A 25 -3.22 -7.02 -11.45
N ASP A 26 -4.37 -6.40 -11.19
CA ASP A 26 -5.56 -7.12 -10.74
C ASP A 26 -6.22 -7.80 -11.97
N PRO A 27 -6.27 -9.14 -12.02
CA PRO A 27 -6.78 -9.86 -13.19
C PRO A 27 -8.29 -9.71 -13.37
N ASP A 28 -9.04 -9.42 -12.30
CA ASP A 28 -10.50 -9.27 -12.32
C ASP A 28 -10.92 -7.93 -12.94
N THR A 29 -10.20 -6.85 -12.64
CA THR A 29 -10.53 -5.49 -13.10
C THR A 29 -9.59 -4.96 -14.17
N SER A 30 -8.51 -5.68 -14.48
CA SER A 30 -7.39 -5.20 -15.31
C SER A 30 -6.77 -3.88 -14.80
N SER A 31 -6.97 -3.56 -13.52
CA SER A 31 -6.40 -2.37 -12.90
C SER A 31 -4.94 -2.61 -12.56
N GLN A 32 -4.09 -1.62 -12.81
CA GLN A 32 -2.67 -1.70 -12.46
C GLN A 32 -2.44 -0.95 -11.17
N TYR A 33 -1.81 -1.60 -10.20
CA TYR A 33 -1.46 -1.02 -8.92
C TYR A 33 0.06 -0.93 -8.82
N ARG A 34 0.57 0.19 -8.33
CA ARG A 34 1.98 0.43 -8.04
C ARG A 34 2.08 1.09 -6.69
N VAL A 35 2.66 0.40 -5.71
CA VAL A 35 2.90 0.92 -4.37
C VAL A 35 4.39 1.11 -4.16
N VAL A 36 4.79 2.30 -3.72
CA VAL A 36 6.18 2.66 -3.43
C VAL A 36 6.25 3.13 -1.98
N PRO A 37 6.84 2.35 -1.06
CA PRO A 37 7.08 2.82 0.30
C PRO A 37 8.17 3.90 0.27
N THR A 38 7.83 5.10 0.70
CA THR A 38 8.72 6.27 0.69
C THR A 38 9.52 6.38 1.98
N LYS A 39 8.91 6.01 3.11
CA LYS A 39 9.51 6.20 4.43
C LYS A 39 9.01 5.16 5.42
N THR A 40 9.91 4.56 6.18
CA THR A 40 9.58 3.77 7.38
C THR A 40 9.95 4.57 8.61
N PHE A 41 9.05 4.71 9.58
CA PHE A 41 9.27 5.39 10.85
C PHE A 41 8.53 4.69 11.98
N GLN A 42 8.92 4.95 13.22
CA GLN A 42 8.23 4.40 14.40
C GLN A 42 7.35 5.48 15.03
N ARG A 43 6.08 5.14 15.33
CA ARG A 43 5.11 6.03 15.98
C ARG A 43 4.33 5.22 17.00
N ASP A 44 4.22 5.71 18.24
CA ASP A 44 3.54 5.00 19.34
C ASP A 44 4.00 3.54 19.48
N GLU A 45 5.31 3.31 19.46
CA GLU A 45 5.94 1.97 19.52
C GLU A 45 5.59 1.03 18.34
N ARG A 46 4.85 1.52 17.34
CA ARG A 46 4.46 0.78 16.12
C ARG A 46 5.32 1.20 14.94
N TYR A 47 5.61 0.26 14.05
CA TYR A 47 6.31 0.56 12.80
C TYR A 47 5.31 1.06 11.77
N CYS A 48 5.41 2.34 11.39
CA CYS A 48 4.61 2.95 10.35
C CYS A 48 5.42 3.13 9.06
N ARG A 49 4.74 2.99 7.93
CA ARG A 49 5.28 3.11 6.58
C ARG A 49 4.42 4.07 5.79
N GLU A 50 5.03 5.15 5.34
CA GLU A 50 4.45 6.01 4.32
C GLU A 50 4.70 5.39 2.95
N TYR A 51 3.68 5.41 2.10
CA TYR A 51 3.75 4.90 0.75
C TYR A 51 2.94 5.76 -0.21
N THR A 52 3.33 5.71 -1.47
CA THR A 52 2.58 6.25 -2.60
C THR A 52 2.06 5.10 -3.43
N ALA A 53 0.74 5.00 -3.55
CA ALA A 53 0.03 4.03 -4.36
C ALA A 53 -0.53 4.69 -5.60
N THR A 54 -0.03 4.31 -6.76
CA THR A 54 -0.56 4.69 -8.07
C THR A 54 -1.48 3.59 -8.55
N VAL A 55 -2.74 3.93 -8.84
CA VAL A 55 -3.74 3.01 -9.40
C VAL A 55 -4.14 3.48 -10.79
N THR A 56 -4.03 2.61 -11.78
CA THR A 56 -4.46 2.89 -13.16
C THR A 56 -5.70 2.06 -13.47
N VAL A 57 -6.86 2.73 -13.55
CA VAL A 57 -8.16 2.12 -13.88
C VAL A 57 -8.66 2.73 -15.18
N ALA A 58 -8.99 1.91 -16.18
CA ALA A 58 -9.50 2.37 -17.47
C ALA A 58 -8.65 3.47 -18.16
N GLY A 59 -7.32 3.43 -17.98
CA GLY A 59 -6.39 4.43 -18.53
C GLY A 59 -6.32 5.75 -17.74
N GLN A 60 -7.06 5.88 -16.65
CA GLN A 60 -6.93 6.98 -15.69
C GLN A 60 -5.98 6.56 -14.58
N GLN A 61 -4.92 7.33 -14.37
CA GLN A 61 -4.00 7.15 -13.25
C GLN A 61 -4.48 7.99 -12.05
N GLN A 62 -4.52 7.37 -10.87
CA GLN A 62 -4.79 8.02 -9.60
C GLN A 62 -3.62 7.74 -8.64
N ASP A 63 -2.98 8.80 -8.18
CA ASP A 63 -1.95 8.72 -7.16
C ASP A 63 -2.56 8.97 -5.78
N VAL A 64 -2.33 8.03 -4.88
CA VAL A 64 -2.84 8.01 -3.51
C VAL A 64 -1.65 7.95 -2.58
N HIS A 65 -1.58 8.86 -1.63
CA HIS A 65 -0.58 8.83 -0.58
C HIS A 65 -1.24 8.31 0.71
N GLY A 66 -0.57 7.39 1.38
CA GLY A 66 -1.10 6.78 2.59
C GLY A 66 -0.01 6.43 3.59
N ILE A 67 -0.42 6.26 4.84
CA ILE A 67 0.43 5.74 5.90
C ILE A 67 -0.18 4.41 6.33
N ALA A 68 0.64 3.39 6.54
CA ALA A 68 0.22 2.14 7.13
C ALA A 68 1.04 1.87 8.37
N CYS A 69 0.40 1.52 9.48
CA CYS A 69 1.08 1.16 10.71
C CYS A 69 0.93 -0.33 10.99
N ARG A 70 2.06 -0.99 11.24
CA ARG A 70 2.12 -2.38 11.65
C ARG A 70 1.56 -2.49 13.06
N GLN A 71 0.53 -3.30 13.18
CA GLN A 71 -0.10 -3.64 14.44
C GLN A 71 0.68 -4.75 15.16
N PRO A 72 0.49 -4.91 16.48
CA PRO A 72 1.17 -5.94 17.28
C PRO A 72 0.80 -7.37 16.87
N ASP A 73 -0.35 -7.58 16.22
CA ASP A 73 -0.76 -8.86 15.60
C ASP A 73 -0.02 -9.16 14.29
N GLY A 74 0.81 -8.23 13.80
CA GLY A 74 1.58 -8.34 12.58
C GLY A 74 0.91 -7.73 11.35
N ALA A 75 -0.39 -7.40 11.42
CA ALA A 75 -1.14 -6.84 10.30
C ALA A 75 -0.80 -5.36 10.06
N TRP A 76 -0.75 -4.95 8.79
CA TRP A 76 -0.62 -3.54 8.44
C TRP A 76 -2.00 -2.90 8.39
N LYS A 77 -2.20 -1.87 9.22
CA LYS A 77 -3.41 -1.05 9.20
C LYS A 77 -3.14 0.23 8.43
N LEU A 78 -3.88 0.45 7.35
CA LEU A 78 -3.86 1.73 6.64
C LEU A 78 -4.51 2.81 7.52
N GLU A 79 -3.78 3.88 7.78
CA GLU A 79 -4.29 5.14 8.31
C GLU A 79 -4.46 6.09 7.11
N SER A 80 -5.70 6.27 6.66
CA SER A 80 -6.06 7.24 5.61
C SER A 80 -6.30 8.62 6.19
#